data_AF-A0A2D6X0C9-F1
#
_entry.id   AF-A0A2D6X0C9-F1
#
_cell.length_a   1.000
_cell.length_b   1.000
_cell.length_c   1.000
_cell.angle_alpha   90.00
_cell.angle_beta   90.00
_cell.angle_gamma   90.00
#
_symmetry.space_group_name_H-M   'P 1'
#
loop_
_entity.id
_entity.type
_entity.pdbx_description
1 polymer ?
#
loop_
_entity_poly.entity_id
_entity_poly.type
_entity_poly.pdbx_seq_one_letter_code
_entity_poly.pdbx_strand_id
1 'polypeptide(L)'
;MPYRKFGKNDIRINTLKAHPRSEFLIYDSEIYYNNQGRQVGQFQSASASPGNVYMTKTGRLNLYEYNIDRLSGSFEAVKTRNYNTPIFPYLSKNSARLSLLITGTMPDEVYNNEFAYGNLITGSYPQYAAIRRAYIATPSGSGNLTIQQAKGTCQHNMQYWSIRNLLNLYGILSEHYVVKSHYGNKDTQPLNLIQIPSIFYGSKIKPGTVSLKWYYTGSLVGELQDPKENGELIQTGPPGSVGSGSVAGVILYNEGFIVLTGSWKLTTSTLGVGEDTGTAKRAEWKYWGAGCRDGINTATAAPDFTRASFKMALDGTTETQVVTMYAHARRGEVNYSNNPTFLKYNQKQLNFTSSHVFEENPTRLIKNTVSSSRAGYAANFKRQVYISKIAVYDDNKNLIGIATLPAPVLKEEDQDVSFKLKIDM
;
A
#
# COMPACT_ATOMS: atom_id res chain seq x y z
N MET A 1 -11.54 -40.36 7.17
CA MET A 1 -11.34 -39.27 8.15
C MET A 1 -12.69 -38.61 8.38
N PRO A 2 -13.11 -38.36 9.62
CA PRO A 2 -14.40 -37.72 9.87
C PRO A 2 -14.35 -36.24 9.46
N TYR A 3 -15.27 -35.83 8.58
CA TYR A 3 -15.50 -34.42 8.27
C TYR A 3 -16.26 -33.76 9.40
N ARG A 4 -15.92 -32.51 9.71
CA ARG A 4 -16.56 -31.74 10.77
C ARG A 4 -16.98 -30.39 10.23
N LYS A 5 -18.27 -30.07 10.42
CA LYS A 5 -18.81 -28.77 10.05
C LYS A 5 -18.45 -27.76 11.13
N PHE A 6 -17.95 -26.60 10.74
CA PHE A 6 -17.77 -25.48 11.65
C PHE A 6 -19.12 -25.04 12.22
N GLY A 7 -19.19 -24.88 13.54
CA GLY A 7 -20.31 -24.26 14.22
C GLY A 7 -20.30 -22.74 14.10
N LYS A 8 -21.40 -22.11 14.53
CA LYS A 8 -21.57 -20.64 14.48
C LYS A 8 -20.48 -19.88 15.26
N ASN A 9 -19.91 -20.48 16.30
CA ASN A 9 -18.91 -19.84 17.15
C ASN A 9 -17.46 -20.17 16.73
N ASP A 10 -17.28 -21.07 15.77
CA ASP A 10 -15.97 -21.57 15.37
C ASP A 10 -15.33 -20.67 14.31
N ILE A 11 -16.14 -19.89 13.58
CA ILE A 11 -15.68 -18.94 12.58
C ILE A 11 -15.85 -17.52 13.13
N ARG A 12 -14.77 -16.75 13.11
CA ARG A 12 -14.78 -15.32 13.42
C ARG A 12 -14.16 -14.54 12.29
N ILE A 13 -14.91 -13.58 11.77
CA ILE A 13 -14.39 -12.59 10.84
C ILE A 13 -13.94 -11.39 11.68
N ASN A 14 -12.64 -11.12 11.65
CA ASN A 14 -12.04 -9.97 12.32
C ASN A 14 -11.43 -9.06 11.28
N THR A 15 -11.37 -7.76 11.55
CA THR A 15 -10.62 -6.82 10.72
C THR A 15 -9.35 -6.43 11.47
N LEU A 16 -8.19 -6.76 10.92
CA LEU A 16 -6.92 -6.27 11.40
C LEU A 16 -6.74 -4.84 10.89
N LYS A 17 -6.64 -3.89 11.82
CA LYS A 17 -6.33 -2.48 11.51
C LYS A 17 -4.87 -2.21 11.85
N ALA A 18 -4.07 -1.88 10.84
CA ALA A 18 -2.67 -1.50 11.01
C ALA A 18 -2.45 -0.04 10.61
N HIS A 19 -1.43 0.59 11.21
CA HIS A 19 -1.08 1.98 11.00
C HIS A 19 0.36 2.12 10.52
N PRO A 20 0.65 1.80 9.23
CA PRO A 20 1.99 1.94 8.70
C PRO A 20 2.40 3.43 8.66
N ARG A 21 3.60 3.74 9.13
CA ARG A 21 4.16 5.09 9.09
C ARG A 21 4.86 5.34 7.76
N SER A 22 4.59 6.49 7.16
CA SER A 22 5.26 6.98 5.96
C SER A 22 5.92 8.32 6.22
N GLU A 23 7.19 8.43 5.84
CA GLU A 23 7.96 9.67 5.91
C GLU A 23 8.46 10.08 4.53
N PHE A 24 8.34 11.38 4.23
CA PHE A 24 8.88 12.00 3.04
C PHE A 24 9.81 13.13 3.43
N LEU A 25 11.03 13.12 2.91
CA LEU A 25 11.95 14.25 2.97
C LEU A 25 12.09 14.81 1.56
N ILE A 26 11.93 16.12 1.41
CA ILE A 26 12.12 16.84 0.15
C ILE A 26 13.32 17.75 0.35
N TYR A 27 14.33 17.57 -0.49
CA TYR A 27 15.56 18.34 -0.46
C TYR A 27 16.13 18.41 -1.88
N ASP A 28 16.56 19.60 -2.30
CA ASP A 28 17.19 19.82 -3.60
C ASP A 28 16.40 19.24 -4.79
N SER A 29 15.07 19.44 -4.80
CA SER A 29 14.17 18.90 -5.83
C SER A 29 14.11 17.36 -5.93
N GLU A 30 14.68 16.65 -4.97
CA GLU A 30 14.55 15.20 -4.84
C GLU A 30 13.67 14.84 -3.62
N ILE A 31 12.96 13.73 -3.74
CA ILE A 31 12.07 13.19 -2.70
C ILE A 31 12.74 11.94 -2.15
N TYR A 32 12.67 11.73 -0.84
CA TYR A 32 13.15 10.53 -0.17
C TYR A 32 12.00 9.94 0.63
N TYR A 33 11.63 8.69 0.31
CA TYR A 33 10.58 7.96 1.01
C TYR A 33 11.23 7.08 2.10
N ASN A 34 10.73 7.18 3.34
CA ASN A 34 11.24 6.48 4.51
C ASN A 34 12.77 6.61 4.70
N ASN A 35 13.31 7.80 4.40
CA ASN A 35 14.74 8.11 4.45
C ASN A 35 15.61 7.16 3.61
N GLN A 36 15.03 6.50 2.61
CA GLN A 36 15.77 5.68 1.68
C GLN A 36 16.42 6.56 0.60
N GLY A 37 17.75 6.53 0.58
CA GLY A 37 18.54 7.15 -0.46
C GLY A 37 18.47 6.39 -1.79
N ARG A 38 19.21 6.92 -2.76
CA ARG A 38 19.40 6.28 -4.06
C ARG A 38 20.19 4.98 -3.89
N GLN A 39 19.69 3.87 -4.42
CA GLN A 39 20.39 2.59 -4.42
C GLN A 39 20.94 2.32 -5.82
N VAL A 40 22.22 1.95 -5.91
CA VAL A 40 22.90 1.71 -7.18
C VAL A 40 23.04 0.20 -7.39
N GLY A 41 22.73 -0.25 -8.59
CA GLY A 41 22.82 -1.66 -8.99
C GLY A 41 23.91 -1.89 -10.03
N GLN A 42 23.99 -3.13 -10.53
CA GLN A 42 24.90 -3.51 -11.59
C GLN A 42 24.54 -2.82 -12.91
N PHE A 43 23.25 -2.62 -13.18
CA PHE A 43 22.74 -2.05 -14.43
C PHE A 43 22.22 -0.63 -14.26
N GLN A 44 21.77 -0.27 -13.06
CA GLN A 44 21.39 1.09 -12.69
C GLN A 44 22.53 1.78 -11.92
N SER A 45 23.50 2.32 -12.67
CA SER A 45 24.64 3.06 -12.10
C SER A 45 24.24 4.45 -11.59
N ALA A 46 25.11 5.09 -10.80
CA ALA A 46 24.92 6.48 -10.34
C ALA A 46 24.88 7.50 -11.51
N SER A 47 25.40 7.15 -12.69
CA SER A 47 25.37 7.96 -13.90
C SER A 47 24.21 7.62 -14.85
N ALA A 48 23.52 6.50 -14.65
CA ALA A 48 22.33 6.15 -15.41
C ALA A 48 21.13 6.99 -14.95
N SER A 49 20.16 7.18 -15.86
CA SER A 49 18.86 7.78 -15.53
C SER A 49 17.78 6.68 -15.52
N PRO A 50 17.02 6.50 -14.43
CA PRO A 50 17.06 7.25 -13.17
C PRO A 50 18.19 6.81 -12.22
N GLY A 51 18.90 5.73 -12.57
CA GLY A 51 20.07 5.21 -11.88
C GLY A 51 19.81 4.84 -10.43
N ASN A 52 18.64 4.27 -10.21
CA ASN A 52 18.21 3.69 -8.97
C ASN A 52 17.78 2.25 -9.28
N VAL A 53 18.11 1.30 -8.40
CA VAL A 53 17.76 -0.13 -8.54
C VAL A 53 16.26 -0.33 -8.77
N TYR A 54 15.41 0.53 -8.21
CA TYR A 54 13.96 0.49 -8.39
C TYR A 54 13.44 1.00 -9.74
N MET A 55 14.33 1.35 -10.67
CA MET A 55 14.01 1.89 -12.00
C MET A 55 13.26 3.22 -11.96
N THR A 56 13.20 3.91 -10.82
CA THR A 56 12.54 5.21 -10.63
C THR A 56 13.46 6.15 -9.85
N LYS A 57 13.28 7.48 -9.98
CA LYS A 57 14.00 8.42 -9.10
C LYS A 57 13.68 8.16 -7.62
N THR A 58 14.54 8.64 -6.73
CA THR A 58 14.34 8.56 -5.27
C THR A 58 12.96 9.07 -4.85
N GLY A 59 12.40 8.43 -3.82
CA GLY A 59 11.08 8.81 -3.27
C GLY A 59 9.88 8.47 -4.15
N ARG A 60 10.09 7.71 -5.23
CA ARG A 60 9.04 7.22 -6.13
C ARG A 60 8.94 5.71 -6.01
N LEU A 61 7.75 5.20 -5.70
CA LEU A 61 7.47 3.77 -5.72
C LEU A 61 7.21 3.32 -7.16
N ASN A 62 7.95 2.35 -7.65
CA ASN A 62 7.66 1.72 -8.93
C ASN A 62 6.37 0.90 -8.82
N LEU A 63 5.43 1.08 -9.75
CA LEU A 63 4.16 0.33 -9.76
C LEU A 63 4.30 -1.07 -10.37
N TYR A 64 5.47 -1.41 -10.88
CA TYR A 64 5.77 -2.73 -11.41
C TYR A 64 7.05 -3.30 -10.78
N GLU A 65 6.84 -4.08 -9.72
CA GLU A 65 7.89 -4.57 -8.81
C GLU A 65 8.85 -5.59 -9.45
N TYR A 66 8.50 -6.20 -10.58
CA TYR A 66 9.41 -7.12 -11.30
C TYR A 66 10.59 -6.41 -11.98
N ASN A 67 10.53 -5.08 -12.08
CA ASN A 67 11.60 -4.27 -12.65
C ASN A 67 12.52 -3.75 -11.56
N ILE A 68 13.50 -4.58 -11.23
CA ILE A 68 14.59 -4.30 -10.30
C ILE A 68 15.90 -4.46 -11.07
N ASP A 69 16.76 -3.45 -10.97
CA ASP A 69 18.11 -3.38 -11.55
C ASP A 69 18.20 -3.88 -13.01
N ARG A 70 17.36 -3.28 -13.86
CA ARG A 70 17.32 -3.60 -15.29
C ARG A 70 18.09 -2.58 -16.11
N LEU A 71 18.58 -2.95 -17.29
CA LEU A 71 19.23 -2.03 -18.20
C LEU A 71 18.26 -0.92 -18.63
N SER A 72 18.67 0.34 -18.54
CA SER A 72 17.92 1.44 -19.13
C SER A 72 17.97 1.32 -20.65
N GLY A 73 16.84 1.08 -21.31
CA GLY A 73 16.77 0.97 -22.77
C GLY A 73 15.33 0.89 -23.28
N SER A 74 15.09 1.38 -24.49
CA SER A 74 13.82 1.24 -25.21
C SER A 74 13.65 -0.18 -25.76
N PHE A 75 12.42 -0.55 -26.12
CA PHE A 75 12.06 -1.85 -26.72
C PHE A 75 12.95 -2.28 -27.90
N GLU A 76 13.57 -1.34 -28.61
CA GLU A 76 14.54 -1.62 -29.69
C GLU A 76 15.69 -2.54 -29.25
N ALA A 77 16.07 -2.53 -27.96
CA ALA A 77 17.10 -3.42 -27.41
C ALA A 77 16.67 -4.89 -27.29
N VAL A 78 15.38 -5.22 -27.48
CA VAL A 78 14.90 -6.61 -27.50
C VAL A 78 15.30 -7.32 -28.80
N LYS A 79 15.50 -6.59 -29.91
CA LYS A 79 16.02 -7.18 -31.15
C LYS A 79 17.47 -7.68 -31.00
N THR A 80 18.22 -7.15 -30.04
CA THR A 80 19.62 -7.51 -29.78
C THR A 80 19.80 -8.41 -28.55
N ARG A 81 18.97 -9.44 -28.33
CA ARG A 81 19.19 -10.52 -27.32
C ARG A 81 19.67 -10.06 -25.91
N ASN A 82 19.37 -8.83 -25.48
CA ASN A 82 19.70 -8.36 -24.14
C ASN A 82 18.56 -8.72 -23.19
N TYR A 83 18.73 -9.83 -22.48
CA TYR A 83 17.71 -10.43 -21.61
C TYR A 83 17.35 -9.62 -20.35
N ASN A 84 18.03 -8.49 -20.07
CA ASN A 84 17.80 -7.67 -18.87
C ASN A 84 17.17 -6.29 -19.17
N THR A 85 16.32 -6.19 -20.19
CA THR A 85 15.55 -4.97 -20.47
C THR A 85 14.32 -4.84 -19.55
N PRO A 86 13.78 -3.62 -19.34
CA PRO A 86 12.60 -3.42 -18.49
C PRO A 86 11.38 -4.20 -19.03
N ILE A 87 10.60 -4.81 -18.15
CA ILE A 87 9.29 -5.38 -18.51
C ILE A 87 8.27 -4.26 -18.52
N PHE A 88 7.45 -4.12 -19.55
CA PHE A 88 6.43 -3.07 -19.57
C PHE A 88 5.15 -3.59 -20.23
N PRO A 89 3.99 -3.02 -19.85
CA PRO A 89 2.76 -3.31 -20.54
C PRO A 89 2.85 -2.83 -21.99
N TYR A 90 2.42 -3.69 -22.91
CA TYR A 90 2.33 -3.38 -24.33
C TYR A 90 1.04 -3.95 -24.91
N LEU A 91 0.57 -3.34 -26.00
CA LEU A 91 -0.54 -3.82 -26.80
C LEU A 91 -0.06 -4.00 -28.24
N SER A 92 -0.27 -5.16 -28.85
CA SER A 92 0.05 -5.35 -30.26
C SER A 92 -1.11 -4.87 -31.15
N LYS A 93 -0.82 -4.09 -32.19
CA LYS A 93 -1.81 -3.75 -33.22
C LYS A 93 -2.14 -5.00 -34.05
N ASN A 94 -3.34 -5.56 -33.89
CA ASN A 94 -3.80 -6.74 -34.63
C ASN A 94 -4.77 -6.36 -35.75
N SER A 95 -4.78 -7.13 -36.84
CA SER A 95 -5.72 -6.99 -37.97
C SER A 95 -7.18 -7.25 -37.59
N ALA A 96 -7.41 -8.08 -36.57
CA ALA A 96 -8.76 -8.44 -36.12
C ALA A 96 -9.54 -7.28 -35.46
N ARG A 97 -8.88 -6.16 -35.09
CA ARG A 97 -9.46 -5.02 -34.32
C ARG A 97 -10.23 -5.42 -33.04
N LEU A 98 -10.04 -6.66 -32.56
CA LEU A 98 -10.62 -7.19 -31.32
C LEU A 98 -9.86 -6.74 -30.06
N SER A 99 -8.76 -6.02 -30.22
CA SER A 99 -8.01 -5.42 -29.11
C SER A 99 -8.83 -4.29 -28.48
N LEU A 100 -8.87 -4.23 -27.14
CA LEU A 100 -9.53 -3.22 -26.33
C LEU A 100 -9.57 -1.84 -27.01
N LEU A 101 -10.74 -1.19 -26.99
CA LEU A 101 -10.87 0.23 -27.30
C LEU A 101 -9.89 0.99 -26.40
N ILE A 102 -8.80 1.49 -26.97
CA ILE A 102 -7.84 2.31 -26.22
C ILE A 102 -8.50 3.68 -26.06
N THR A 103 -9.30 3.85 -25.01
CA THR A 103 -9.76 5.18 -24.61
C THR A 103 -8.58 5.90 -23.97
N GLY A 104 -7.83 6.63 -24.77
CA GLY A 104 -6.62 7.33 -24.35
C GLY A 104 -6.13 8.32 -25.39
N THR A 105 -5.24 9.21 -24.95
CA THR A 105 -4.61 10.36 -25.63
C THR A 105 -3.93 10.10 -26.99
N MET A 106 -4.03 8.91 -27.57
CA MET A 106 -3.49 8.61 -28.90
C MET A 106 -4.56 8.95 -29.95
N PRO A 107 -4.35 9.95 -30.82
CA PRO A 107 -5.27 10.27 -31.91
C PRO A 107 -5.42 9.08 -32.87
N ASP A 108 -6.60 8.93 -33.47
CA ASP A 108 -6.85 7.91 -34.50
C ASP A 108 -5.85 8.01 -35.67
N GLU A 109 -5.38 9.21 -35.96
CA GLU A 109 -4.36 9.48 -36.97
C GLU A 109 -3.02 8.80 -36.61
N VAL A 110 -2.55 8.95 -35.38
CA VAL A 110 -1.32 8.33 -34.88
C VAL A 110 -1.47 6.80 -34.87
N TYR A 111 -2.61 6.29 -34.39
CA TYR A 111 -2.87 4.85 -34.38
C TYR A 111 -2.85 4.25 -35.79
N ASN A 112 -3.46 4.92 -36.77
CA ASN A 112 -3.59 4.42 -38.13
C ASN A 112 -2.31 4.59 -38.97
N ASN A 113 -1.58 5.69 -38.78
CA ASN A 113 -0.46 6.07 -39.66
C ASN A 113 0.92 5.70 -39.09
N GLU A 114 1.11 5.69 -37.76
CA GLU A 114 2.44 5.45 -37.17
C GLU A 114 2.70 3.98 -36.81
N PHE A 115 1.65 3.14 -36.72
CA PHE A 115 1.78 1.73 -36.34
C PHE A 115 1.30 0.81 -37.46
N ALA A 116 2.18 -0.09 -37.92
CA ALA A 116 1.79 -1.19 -38.80
C ALA A 116 1.20 -2.37 -38.00
N TYR A 117 0.54 -3.29 -38.70
CA TYR A 117 0.06 -4.53 -38.07
C TYR A 117 1.25 -5.34 -37.51
N GLY A 118 1.12 -5.79 -36.27
CA GLY A 118 2.18 -6.47 -35.52
C GLY A 118 3.07 -5.53 -34.69
N ASN A 119 2.97 -4.20 -34.85
CA ASN A 119 3.69 -3.28 -33.98
C ASN A 119 3.18 -3.35 -32.54
N LEU A 120 4.10 -3.23 -31.60
CA LEU A 120 3.78 -3.07 -30.18
C LEU A 120 3.60 -1.58 -29.87
N ILE A 121 2.44 -1.24 -29.33
CA ILE A 121 2.10 0.04 -28.75
C ILE A 121 2.47 -0.04 -27.27
N THR A 122 3.30 0.89 -26.81
CA THR A 122 3.79 0.94 -25.43
C THR A 122 3.36 2.24 -24.77
N GLY A 123 3.12 2.20 -23.46
CA GLY A 123 2.83 3.39 -22.66
C GLY A 123 4.08 4.02 -22.06
N SER A 124 3.90 5.12 -21.33
CA SER A 124 4.97 5.69 -20.51
C SER A 124 5.37 4.69 -19.41
N TYR A 125 6.65 4.32 -19.39
CA TYR A 125 7.26 3.46 -18.39
C TYR A 125 8.61 4.05 -17.98
N PRO A 126 9.03 3.98 -16.70
CA PRO A 126 8.36 3.35 -15.56
C PRO A 126 7.15 4.11 -15.04
N GLN A 127 6.11 3.36 -14.69
CA GLN A 127 4.97 3.91 -13.94
C GLN A 127 5.34 3.97 -12.46
N TYR A 128 5.04 5.09 -11.80
CA TYR A 128 5.42 5.30 -10.41
C TYR A 128 4.37 6.09 -9.64
N ALA A 129 4.30 5.83 -8.34
CA ALA A 129 3.59 6.65 -7.38
C ALA A 129 4.58 7.49 -6.58
N ALA A 130 4.26 8.77 -6.40
CA ALA A 130 5.04 9.69 -5.59
C ALA A 130 4.16 10.86 -5.17
N ILE A 131 4.47 11.45 -4.02
CA ILE A 131 3.86 12.72 -3.62
C ILE A 131 4.16 13.80 -4.66
N ARG A 132 3.25 14.77 -4.78
CA ARG A 132 3.39 15.91 -5.69
C ARG A 132 2.90 17.17 -5.01
N ARG A 133 3.63 18.25 -5.22
CA ARG A 133 3.17 19.62 -4.95
C ARG A 133 2.58 20.23 -6.22
N ALA A 134 1.50 20.97 -6.05
CA ALA A 134 0.98 21.90 -7.03
C ALA A 134 0.72 23.24 -6.32
N TYR A 135 1.54 24.25 -6.62
CA TYR A 135 1.21 25.60 -6.19
C TYR A 135 0.23 26.21 -7.20
N ILE A 136 -0.82 26.83 -6.68
CA ILE A 136 -1.94 27.32 -7.47
C ILE A 136 -2.04 28.81 -7.19
N ALA A 137 -1.43 29.61 -8.07
CA ALA A 137 -1.49 31.06 -7.99
C ALA A 137 -2.91 31.61 -8.20
N THR A 138 -3.65 30.99 -9.14
CA THR A 138 -5.02 31.40 -9.51
C THR A 138 -5.95 30.18 -9.46
N PRO A 139 -6.65 29.96 -8.32
CA PRO A 139 -7.57 28.81 -8.18
C PRO A 139 -8.83 28.96 -9.05
N SER A 140 -9.47 30.13 -9.03
CA SER A 140 -10.56 30.48 -9.94
C SER A 140 -10.13 31.54 -10.96
N GLY A 141 -10.13 31.21 -12.25
CA GLY A 141 -10.06 32.20 -13.33
C GLY A 141 -11.41 32.83 -13.68
N SER A 142 -11.39 33.84 -14.56
CA SER A 142 -12.57 34.52 -15.08
C SER A 142 -13.24 33.69 -16.19
N GLY A 143 -14.11 32.77 -15.81
CA GLY A 143 -14.94 32.00 -16.75
C GLY A 143 -16.40 32.03 -16.35
N ASN A 144 -17.13 33.07 -16.76
CA ASN A 144 -18.58 33.09 -16.65
C ASN A 144 -19.13 32.34 -17.87
N LEU A 145 -19.43 31.04 -17.74
CA LEU A 145 -19.81 30.21 -18.88
C LEU A 145 -21.32 29.96 -18.88
N THR A 146 -22.02 30.56 -19.86
CA THR A 146 -23.15 29.90 -20.51
C THR A 146 -22.63 28.62 -21.20
N ILE A 147 -23.45 27.57 -21.18
CA ILE A 147 -23.12 26.13 -21.33
C ILE A 147 -22.26 25.72 -22.57
N GLN A 148 -21.97 26.61 -23.53
CA GLN A 148 -21.33 26.26 -24.81
C GLN A 148 -19.87 26.70 -25.01
N GLN A 149 -19.26 27.49 -24.13
CA GLN A 149 -17.84 27.84 -24.30
C GLN A 149 -16.96 26.85 -23.52
N ALA A 150 -16.27 26.02 -24.30
CA ALA A 150 -15.61 24.79 -23.91
C ALA A 150 -14.56 24.93 -22.79
N LYS A 151 -14.37 23.81 -22.07
CA LYS A 151 -13.33 23.40 -21.09
C LYS A 151 -11.89 23.97 -21.26
N GLY A 152 -11.57 24.62 -22.39
CA GLY A 152 -10.30 25.28 -22.67
C GLY A 152 -10.24 26.81 -22.45
N THR A 153 -11.37 27.50 -22.28
CA THR A 153 -11.41 28.95 -22.00
C THR A 153 -11.62 29.30 -20.53
N CYS A 154 -12.12 28.36 -19.73
CA CYS A 154 -12.19 28.55 -18.28
C CYS A 154 -10.78 28.43 -17.68
N GLN A 155 -10.20 29.55 -17.27
CA GLN A 155 -8.89 29.63 -16.59
C GLN A 155 -8.94 29.10 -15.15
N HIS A 156 -9.82 28.14 -14.86
CA HIS A 156 -9.93 27.49 -13.57
C HIS A 156 -8.84 26.44 -13.40
N ASN A 157 -8.19 26.41 -12.23
CA ASN A 157 -7.29 25.31 -11.92
C ASN A 157 -8.09 24.04 -11.63
N MET A 158 -8.04 23.07 -12.54
CA MET A 158 -8.83 21.84 -12.44
C MET A 158 -8.47 20.98 -11.21
N GLN A 159 -7.23 21.05 -10.70
CA GLN A 159 -6.82 20.28 -9.53
C GLN A 159 -7.45 20.81 -8.24
N TYR A 160 -7.65 22.13 -8.14
CA TYR A 160 -8.39 22.74 -7.03
C TYR A 160 -9.91 22.60 -7.22
N TRP A 161 -10.41 22.84 -8.43
CA TRP A 161 -11.85 22.78 -8.70
C TRP A 161 -12.46 21.40 -8.45
N SER A 162 -11.71 20.32 -8.69
CA SER A 162 -12.17 18.96 -8.40
C SER A 162 -12.40 18.69 -6.91
N ILE A 163 -11.66 19.36 -6.02
CA ILE A 163 -11.78 19.20 -4.56
C ILE A 163 -12.61 20.32 -3.90
N ARG A 164 -13.05 21.32 -4.67
CA ARG A 164 -13.78 22.49 -4.15
C ARG A 164 -15.07 22.13 -3.41
N ASN A 165 -15.87 21.23 -3.96
CA ASN A 165 -17.10 20.76 -3.32
C ASN A 165 -16.82 19.93 -2.07
N LEU A 166 -15.75 19.13 -2.13
CA LEU A 166 -15.28 18.33 -1.01
C LEU A 166 -14.85 19.20 0.16
N LEU A 167 -14.12 20.29 -0.10
CA LEU A 167 -13.75 21.29 0.90
C LEU A 167 -14.99 21.87 1.61
N ASN A 168 -16.05 22.20 0.88
CA ASN A 168 -17.28 22.68 1.51
C ASN A 168 -18.00 21.59 2.33
N LEU A 169 -17.95 20.32 1.90
CA LEU A 169 -18.50 19.20 2.66
C LEU A 169 -17.82 19.03 4.02
N TYR A 170 -16.49 19.14 4.07
CA TYR A 170 -15.72 19.08 5.32
C TYR A 170 -15.83 20.36 6.17
N GLY A 171 -16.58 21.37 5.71
CA GLY A 171 -16.92 22.56 6.50
C GLY A 171 -17.60 22.27 7.83
N ILE A 172 -18.22 21.08 7.97
CA ILE A 172 -18.82 20.60 9.22
C ILE A 172 -17.77 20.37 10.32
N LEU A 173 -16.54 19.99 9.95
CA LEU A 173 -15.45 19.76 10.91
C LEU A 173 -14.78 21.06 11.34
N SER A 174 -14.58 21.98 10.39
CA SER A 174 -13.99 23.28 10.63
C SER A 174 -14.35 24.27 9.52
N GLU A 175 -14.60 25.52 9.90
CA GLU A 175 -14.80 26.63 8.96
C GLU A 175 -13.56 26.90 8.09
N HIS A 176 -12.37 26.42 8.49
CA HIS A 176 -11.16 26.50 7.67
C HIS A 176 -11.22 25.65 6.39
N TYR A 177 -12.08 24.65 6.30
CA TYR A 177 -12.29 23.91 5.05
C TYR A 177 -13.11 24.70 4.04
N VAL A 178 -14.11 25.45 4.51
CA VAL A 178 -15.06 26.15 3.65
C VAL A 178 -14.32 27.07 2.68
N VAL A 179 -14.74 27.06 1.42
CA VAL A 179 -14.08 27.82 0.34
C VAL A 179 -14.11 29.32 0.61
N LYS A 180 -15.26 29.83 1.02
CA LYS A 180 -15.47 31.24 1.38
C LYS A 180 -15.97 31.31 2.81
N SER A 181 -15.13 31.80 3.71
CA SER A 181 -15.44 31.94 5.13
C SER A 181 -14.86 33.23 5.71
N HIS A 182 -15.03 33.45 7.02
CA HIS A 182 -14.40 34.59 7.69
C HIS A 182 -12.86 34.58 7.55
N TYR A 183 -12.26 33.40 7.40
CA TYR A 183 -10.82 33.20 7.27
C TYR A 183 -10.27 33.44 5.85
N GLY A 184 -11.13 33.79 4.89
CA GLY A 184 -10.72 34.16 3.54
C GLY A 184 -11.49 33.42 2.44
N ASN A 185 -11.03 33.63 1.20
CA ASN A 185 -11.63 33.04 0.01
C ASN A 185 -10.59 32.24 -0.79
N LYS A 186 -10.73 30.91 -0.78
CA LYS A 186 -9.87 29.96 -1.49
C LYS A 186 -10.00 30.02 -3.01
N ASP A 187 -11.07 30.61 -3.54
CA ASP A 187 -11.21 30.79 -4.99
C ASP A 187 -10.23 31.87 -5.51
N THR A 188 -9.94 32.88 -4.70
CA THR A 188 -9.17 34.07 -5.13
C THR A 188 -7.74 34.11 -4.60
N GLN A 189 -7.42 33.37 -3.53
CA GLN A 189 -6.10 33.42 -2.90
C GLN A 189 -5.17 32.31 -3.42
N PRO A 190 -3.86 32.57 -3.56
CA PRO A 190 -2.89 31.52 -3.86
C PRO A 190 -2.88 30.44 -2.78
N LEU A 191 -2.82 29.19 -3.20
CA LEU A 191 -2.81 28.04 -2.30
C LEU A 191 -1.83 26.97 -2.77
N ASN A 192 -1.42 26.11 -1.85
CA ASN A 192 -0.54 24.99 -2.12
C ASN A 192 -1.30 23.69 -1.92
N LEU A 193 -1.34 22.86 -2.95
CA LEU A 193 -1.97 21.55 -2.90
C LEU A 193 -0.89 20.47 -2.88
N ILE A 194 -0.83 19.69 -1.80
CA ILE A 194 0.01 18.49 -1.71
C ILE A 194 -0.87 17.28 -1.93
N GLN A 195 -0.46 16.45 -2.88
CA GLN A 195 -1.16 15.24 -3.28
C GLN A 195 -0.38 14.03 -2.77
N ILE A 196 -1.05 13.19 -2.00
CA ILE A 196 -0.50 11.96 -1.42
C ILE A 196 -1.26 10.79 -2.04
N PRO A 197 -0.60 9.94 -2.84
CA PRO A 197 -1.25 8.76 -3.38
C PRO A 197 -1.66 7.76 -2.29
N SER A 198 -2.80 7.08 -2.47
CA SER A 198 -3.36 6.10 -1.52
C SER A 198 -2.44 4.92 -1.22
N ILE A 199 -1.53 4.56 -2.13
CA ILE A 199 -0.54 3.51 -1.88
C ILE A 199 0.35 3.78 -0.65
N PHE A 200 0.50 5.05 -0.24
CA PHE A 200 1.29 5.42 0.93
C PHE A 200 0.51 5.39 2.25
N TYR A 201 -0.83 5.42 2.22
CA TYR A 201 -1.65 5.46 3.44
C TYR A 201 -2.73 4.38 3.52
N GLY A 202 -2.92 3.58 2.48
CA GLY A 202 -3.96 2.56 2.40
C GLY A 202 -5.34 3.16 2.24
N SER A 203 -6.24 2.83 3.17
CA SER A 203 -7.65 3.21 3.15
C SER A 203 -7.88 4.66 3.59
N LYS A 204 -7.14 5.13 4.62
CA LYS A 204 -7.29 6.47 5.18
C LYS A 204 -6.02 6.89 5.94
N ILE A 205 -5.64 8.16 5.88
CA ILE A 205 -4.62 8.72 6.77
C ILE A 205 -5.19 8.84 8.19
N LYS A 206 -4.48 8.32 9.20
CA LYS A 206 -4.92 8.37 10.59
C LYS A 206 -4.98 9.84 11.07
N PRO A 207 -6.15 10.32 11.54
CA PRO A 207 -6.28 11.68 12.05
C PRO A 207 -5.25 12.01 13.14
N GLY A 208 -4.75 13.25 13.11
CA GLY A 208 -3.78 13.78 14.07
C GLY A 208 -2.34 13.27 13.94
N THR A 209 -2.06 12.33 13.04
CA THR A 209 -0.69 11.80 12.85
C THR A 209 0.16 12.59 11.86
N VAL A 210 -0.46 13.53 11.14
CA VAL A 210 0.21 14.30 10.10
C VAL A 210 1.07 15.38 10.73
N SER A 211 2.35 15.39 10.36
CA SER A 211 3.30 16.43 10.73
C SER A 211 4.01 16.93 9.48
N LEU A 212 3.93 18.24 9.25
CA LEU A 212 4.68 18.93 8.20
C LEU A 212 5.73 19.82 8.84
N LYS A 213 6.98 19.64 8.47
CA LYS A 213 8.11 20.42 8.97
C LYS A 213 8.75 21.21 7.85
N TRP A 214 9.16 22.43 8.18
CA TRP A 214 9.96 23.30 7.34
C TRP A 214 11.31 23.51 8.01
N TYR A 215 12.37 23.22 7.26
CA TYR A 215 13.75 23.48 7.68
C TYR A 215 14.38 24.55 6.80
N TYR A 216 15.06 25.49 7.45
CA TYR A 216 15.91 26.50 6.80
C TYR A 216 17.34 26.31 7.27
N THR A 217 18.26 26.08 6.35
CA THR A 217 19.68 25.75 6.62
C THR A 217 19.84 24.64 7.68
N GLY A 218 18.95 23.65 7.65
CA GLY A 218 18.92 22.52 8.60
C GLY A 218 18.23 22.79 9.94
N SER A 219 17.88 24.05 10.25
CA SER A 219 17.14 24.40 11.48
C SER A 219 15.63 24.38 11.25
N LEU A 220 14.86 23.83 12.19
CA LEU A 220 13.39 23.82 12.13
C LEU A 220 12.86 25.25 12.31
N VAL A 221 12.12 25.77 11.33
CA VAL A 221 11.50 27.11 11.37
C VAL A 221 9.98 27.07 11.47
N GLY A 222 9.38 25.91 11.19
CA GLY A 222 7.95 25.72 11.32
C GLY A 222 7.58 24.23 11.36
N GLU A 223 6.59 23.88 12.17
CA GLU A 223 5.95 22.57 12.21
C GLU A 223 4.43 22.75 12.28
N LEU A 224 3.71 22.12 11.35
CA LEU A 224 2.26 21.97 11.39
C LEU A 224 1.87 20.59 11.87
N GLN A 225 0.88 20.53 12.76
CA GLN A 225 0.25 19.31 13.23
C GLN A 225 -1.25 19.54 13.36
N ASP A 226 -2.04 18.46 13.36
CA ASP A 226 -3.45 18.49 13.71
C ASP A 226 -3.68 17.85 15.09
N PRO A 227 -3.39 18.56 16.19
CA PRO A 227 -3.61 18.02 17.53
C PRO A 227 -5.10 17.82 17.89
N LYS A 228 -6.03 18.38 17.09
CA LYS A 228 -7.48 18.33 17.34
C LYS A 228 -8.18 17.20 16.60
N GLU A 229 -7.48 16.51 15.70
CA GLU A 229 -8.02 15.46 14.83
C GLU A 229 -9.19 15.92 13.93
N ASN A 230 -9.36 17.23 13.73
CA ASN A 230 -10.39 17.82 12.87
C ASN A 230 -9.84 18.20 11.48
N GLY A 231 -8.56 17.94 11.25
CA GLY A 231 -7.78 18.20 10.05
C GLY A 231 -7.35 19.66 9.87
N GLU A 232 -7.46 20.50 10.91
CA GLU A 232 -6.80 21.80 10.97
C GLU A 232 -5.30 21.62 11.20
N LEU A 233 -4.49 22.03 10.23
CA LEU A 233 -3.04 22.02 10.38
C LEU A 233 -2.59 23.29 11.10
N ILE A 234 -2.39 23.17 12.41
CA ILE A 234 -2.00 24.25 13.32
C ILE A 234 -0.48 24.29 13.44
N GLN A 235 0.09 25.49 13.43
CA GLN A 235 1.52 25.65 13.70
C GLN A 235 1.82 25.46 15.18
N THR A 236 2.49 24.35 15.50
CA THR A 236 2.83 23.96 16.87
C THR A 236 4.30 24.19 17.20
N GLY A 237 5.19 24.13 16.22
CA GLY A 237 6.64 24.24 16.44
C GLY A 237 7.35 25.17 15.47
N PRO A 238 8.56 25.67 15.82
CA PRO A 238 9.11 25.68 17.18
C PRO A 238 8.32 26.63 18.11
N PRO A 239 8.33 26.42 19.44
CA PRO A 239 7.62 27.29 20.38
C PRO A 239 8.01 28.77 20.22
N GLY A 240 7.02 29.67 20.18
CA GLY A 240 7.26 31.10 19.97
C GLY A 240 7.57 31.50 18.53
N SER A 241 7.50 30.57 17.56
CA SER A 241 7.60 30.90 16.14
C SER A 241 6.46 31.79 15.65
N VAL A 242 6.74 32.59 14.63
CA VAL A 242 5.75 33.47 13.99
C VAL A 242 4.60 32.63 13.44
N GLY A 243 3.37 32.93 13.87
CA GLY A 243 2.17 32.19 13.47
C GLY A 243 1.87 30.95 14.32
N SER A 244 2.57 30.75 15.45
CA SER A 244 2.25 29.69 16.41
C SER A 244 0.79 29.79 16.89
N GLY A 245 0.09 28.66 16.92
CA GLY A 245 -1.33 28.56 17.25
C GLY A 245 -2.28 28.87 16.09
N SER A 246 -1.79 29.43 14.99
CA SER A 246 -2.60 29.71 13.80
C SER A 246 -2.74 28.48 12.90
N VAL A 247 -3.88 28.37 12.22
CA VAL A 247 -4.15 27.33 11.21
C VAL A 247 -3.54 27.74 9.87
N ALA A 248 -2.62 26.94 9.35
CA ALA A 248 -1.94 27.19 8.09
C ALA A 248 -2.56 26.48 6.89
N GLY A 249 -3.45 25.51 7.15
CA GLY A 249 -4.09 24.72 6.11
C GLY A 249 -4.98 23.64 6.67
N VAL A 250 -5.50 22.81 5.77
CA VAL A 250 -6.38 21.70 6.10
C VAL A 250 -5.94 20.41 5.39
N ILE A 251 -6.24 19.26 5.99
CA ILE A 251 -6.01 17.95 5.38
C ILE A 251 -7.31 17.18 5.15
N LEU A 252 -7.44 16.62 3.94
CA LEU A 252 -8.48 15.69 3.55
C LEU A 252 -7.98 14.25 3.79
N TYR A 253 -8.22 13.72 4.98
CA TYR A 253 -7.66 12.44 5.45
C TYR A 253 -8.01 11.22 4.60
N ASN A 254 -9.20 11.20 4.00
CA ASN A 254 -9.66 10.07 3.19
C ASN A 254 -9.06 10.14 1.77
N GLU A 255 -8.94 11.35 1.23
CA GLU A 255 -8.58 11.59 -0.17
C GLU A 255 -7.07 11.82 -0.36
N GLY A 256 -6.32 12.07 0.72
CA GLY A 256 -4.86 12.24 0.65
C GLY A 256 -4.43 13.60 0.11
N PHE A 257 -5.20 14.65 0.37
CA PHE A 257 -4.85 16.01 -0.05
C PHE A 257 -4.59 16.92 1.14
N ILE A 258 -3.55 17.74 1.06
CA ILE A 258 -3.30 18.83 1.99
C ILE A 258 -3.41 20.15 1.24
N VAL A 259 -4.19 21.09 1.76
CA VAL A 259 -4.37 22.43 1.22
C VAL A 259 -3.76 23.42 2.20
N LEU A 260 -2.67 24.09 1.80
CA LEU A 260 -2.01 25.11 2.63
C LEU A 260 -2.26 26.50 2.08
N THR A 261 -2.64 27.41 2.96
CA THR A 261 -2.94 28.83 2.67
C THR A 261 -2.14 29.78 3.57
N GLY A 262 -1.43 29.26 4.57
CA GLY A 262 -0.62 30.06 5.49
C GLY A 262 0.43 30.90 4.77
N SER A 263 0.33 32.22 4.92
CA SER A 263 1.12 33.23 4.19
C SER A 263 2.00 34.10 5.08
N TRP A 264 2.06 33.80 6.38
CA TRP A 264 2.98 34.50 7.28
C TRP A 264 4.42 34.03 7.07
N LYS A 265 5.34 34.95 7.32
CA LYS A 265 6.77 34.77 7.05
C LYS A 265 7.40 33.96 8.19
N LEU A 266 7.87 32.76 7.88
CA LEU A 266 8.60 31.87 8.80
C LEU A 266 10.08 32.26 8.93
N THR A 267 10.62 32.96 7.93
CA THR A 267 12.01 33.42 7.90
C THR A 267 12.12 34.91 7.59
N THR A 268 13.24 35.50 7.99
CA THR A 268 13.62 36.88 7.63
C THR A 268 14.19 36.95 6.21
N SER A 269 15.02 35.96 5.85
CA SER A 269 15.63 35.80 4.54
C SER A 269 14.67 35.27 3.48
N THR A 270 14.95 35.59 2.23
CA THR A 270 14.26 35.06 1.05
C THR A 270 14.94 33.80 0.51
N LEU A 271 14.20 33.04 -0.29
CA LEU A 271 14.49 31.74 -0.84
C LEU A 271 13.87 31.64 -2.24
N GLY A 272 14.46 30.86 -3.14
CA GLY A 272 13.88 30.55 -4.45
C GLY A 272 12.77 29.50 -4.41
N VAL A 273 11.76 29.64 -3.54
CA VAL A 273 10.69 28.62 -3.36
C VAL A 273 9.36 28.96 -4.06
N GLY A 274 9.31 30.12 -4.73
CA GLY A 274 8.18 30.51 -5.57
C GLY A 274 8.23 29.89 -6.96
N GLU A 275 7.09 29.78 -7.64
CA GLU A 275 7.02 29.31 -9.03
C GLU A 275 7.51 30.35 -10.05
N ASP A 276 7.56 31.63 -9.68
CA ASP A 276 8.11 32.70 -10.53
C ASP A 276 9.64 32.57 -10.58
N THR A 277 10.16 31.98 -11.66
CA THR A 277 11.60 31.83 -11.94
C THR A 277 12.36 33.12 -11.59
N GLY A 278 13.35 33.01 -10.69
CA GLY A 278 14.21 34.14 -10.29
C GLY A 278 13.67 35.07 -9.20
N THR A 279 12.42 34.91 -8.74
CA THR A 279 11.89 35.77 -7.65
C THR A 279 12.06 35.12 -6.28
N ALA A 280 12.94 35.67 -5.45
CA ALA A 280 13.13 35.21 -4.09
C ALA A 280 11.89 35.56 -3.23
N LYS A 281 11.27 34.56 -2.61
CA LYS A 281 10.14 34.68 -1.68
C LYS A 281 10.57 34.30 -0.27
N ARG A 282 9.89 34.79 0.76
CA ARG A 282 10.16 34.32 2.13
C ARG A 282 9.55 32.94 2.35
N ALA A 283 10.07 32.19 3.33
CA ALA A 283 9.45 30.93 3.71
C ALA A 283 8.04 31.18 4.26
N GLU A 284 7.05 30.57 3.64
CA GLU A 284 5.62 30.65 4.01
C GLU A 284 5.02 29.27 3.74
N TRP A 285 3.99 28.84 4.49
CA TRP A 285 3.40 27.51 4.34
C TRP A 285 2.83 27.24 2.94
N LYS A 286 2.33 28.26 2.24
CA LYS A 286 1.92 28.15 0.84
C LYS A 286 3.06 27.80 -0.13
N TYR A 287 4.32 27.88 0.30
CA TYR A 287 5.48 27.46 -0.48
C TYR A 287 6.09 26.11 -0.02
N TRP A 288 5.42 25.40 0.89
CA TRP A 288 5.95 24.17 1.47
C TRP A 288 6.09 23.07 0.42
N GLY A 289 7.19 22.32 0.49
CA GLY A 289 7.44 21.20 -0.42
C GLY A 289 7.94 21.62 -1.80
N ALA A 290 8.53 22.81 -1.94
CA ALA A 290 9.15 23.23 -3.20
C ALA A 290 10.20 22.23 -3.70
N GLY A 291 10.14 21.88 -4.99
CA GLY A 291 10.93 20.80 -5.59
C GLY A 291 10.25 19.43 -5.57
N CYS A 292 9.05 19.32 -5.01
CA CYS A 292 8.25 18.09 -5.03
C CYS A 292 7.48 17.96 -6.35
N ARG A 293 8.18 17.66 -7.44
CA ARG A 293 7.59 17.45 -8.80
C ARG A 293 6.78 18.65 -9.32
N ASP A 294 7.18 19.85 -8.94
CA ASP A 294 6.64 21.14 -9.39
C ASP A 294 7.54 21.83 -10.45
N GLY A 295 8.74 21.28 -10.71
CA GLY A 295 9.69 21.84 -11.66
C GLY A 295 10.65 22.87 -11.06
N ILE A 296 10.52 23.17 -9.76
CA ILE A 296 11.44 24.03 -9.02
C ILE A 296 12.69 23.22 -8.66
N ASN A 297 13.85 23.67 -9.10
CA ASN A 297 15.15 23.07 -8.79
C ASN A 297 16.21 24.19 -8.73
N THR A 298 17.45 23.86 -8.39
CA THR A 298 18.56 24.84 -8.30
C THR A 298 18.83 25.64 -9.57
N ALA A 299 18.45 25.14 -10.76
CA ALA A 299 18.60 25.86 -12.02
C ALA A 299 17.42 26.81 -12.31
N THR A 300 16.23 26.52 -11.81
CA THR A 300 15.02 27.38 -12.01
C THR A 300 14.75 28.30 -10.82
N ALA A 301 15.28 27.98 -9.65
CA ALA A 301 15.18 28.75 -8.42
C ALA A 301 16.41 29.65 -8.21
N ALA A 302 16.30 30.60 -7.27
CA ALA A 302 17.44 31.33 -6.75
C ALA A 302 18.45 30.37 -6.06
N PRO A 303 19.77 30.67 -6.04
CA PRO A 303 20.80 29.77 -5.48
C PRO A 303 20.58 29.37 -4.02
N ASP A 304 19.82 30.17 -3.26
CA ASP A 304 19.43 29.88 -1.87
C ASP A 304 18.40 28.73 -1.73
N PHE A 305 17.88 28.14 -2.82
CA PHE A 305 16.91 27.03 -2.76
C PHE A 305 17.42 25.82 -1.97
N THR A 306 18.72 25.53 -2.05
CA THR A 306 19.37 24.44 -1.30
C THR A 306 19.28 24.61 0.23
N ARG A 307 18.95 25.80 0.71
CA ARG A 307 18.75 26.07 2.13
C ARG A 307 17.38 25.59 2.62
N ALA A 308 16.44 25.29 1.73
CA ALA A 308 15.11 24.81 2.07
C ALA A 308 15.09 23.27 2.07
N SER A 309 14.56 22.69 3.14
CA SER A 309 14.17 21.27 3.18
C SER A 309 12.84 21.11 3.88
N PHE A 310 12.10 20.07 3.48
CA PHE A 310 10.75 19.82 3.96
C PHE A 310 10.64 18.38 4.40
N LYS A 311 10.00 18.14 5.54
CA LYS A 311 9.69 16.78 5.98
C LYS A 311 8.19 16.64 6.21
N MET A 312 7.61 15.57 5.71
CA MET A 312 6.24 15.16 6.00
C MET A 312 6.26 13.78 6.62
N ALA A 313 5.51 13.59 7.69
CA ALA A 313 5.26 12.29 8.29
C ALA A 313 3.76 12.11 8.49
N LEU A 314 3.27 10.90 8.27
CA LEU A 314 1.88 10.51 8.49
C LEU A 314 1.81 9.01 8.78
N ASP A 315 0.75 8.60 9.48
CA ASP A 315 0.42 7.19 9.62
C ASP A 315 -0.81 6.87 8.75
N GLY A 316 -0.70 5.82 7.95
CA GLY A 316 -1.81 5.28 7.18
C GLY A 316 -2.78 4.47 8.03
N THR A 317 -3.78 3.91 7.38
CA THR A 317 -4.70 2.93 7.93
C THR A 317 -4.93 1.88 6.87
N THR A 318 -4.52 0.65 7.15
CA THR A 318 -4.80 -0.51 6.31
C THR A 318 -5.70 -1.47 7.07
N GLU A 319 -6.78 -1.89 6.43
CA GLU A 319 -7.73 -2.85 6.99
C GLU A 319 -7.62 -4.14 6.18
N THR A 320 -7.17 -5.21 6.83
CA THR A 320 -7.11 -6.55 6.25
C THR A 320 -8.15 -7.41 6.95
N GLN A 321 -9.05 -8.01 6.17
CA GLN A 321 -10.02 -8.95 6.74
C GLN A 321 -9.31 -10.26 7.04
N VAL A 322 -9.55 -10.82 8.21
CA VAL A 322 -8.93 -12.05 8.67
C VAL A 322 -10.02 -12.99 9.15
N VAL A 323 -10.12 -14.15 8.50
CA VAL A 323 -10.99 -15.24 8.95
C VAL A 323 -10.20 -16.09 9.93
N THR A 324 -10.67 -16.15 11.16
CA THR A 324 -10.17 -17.06 12.19
C THR A 324 -11.13 -18.24 12.30
N MET A 325 -10.63 -19.45 12.10
CA MET A 325 -11.40 -20.69 12.26
C MET A 325 -10.82 -21.50 13.43
N TYR A 326 -11.70 -22.01 14.30
CA TYR A 326 -11.33 -22.90 15.40
C TYR A 326 -11.73 -24.33 15.03
N ALA A 327 -10.73 -25.16 14.73
CA ALA A 327 -10.94 -26.58 14.51
C ALA A 327 -10.84 -27.32 15.85
N HIS A 328 -11.99 -27.69 16.41
CA HIS A 328 -12.08 -28.38 17.70
C HIS A 328 -12.00 -29.90 17.54
N ALA A 329 -11.08 -30.53 18.28
CA ALA A 329 -11.02 -31.97 18.53
C ALA A 329 -11.36 -32.21 20.00
N ARG A 330 -12.64 -32.43 20.30
CA ARG A 330 -13.09 -32.58 21.69
C ARG A 330 -12.78 -33.97 22.24
N ARG A 331 -13.04 -34.16 23.52
CA ARG A 331 -12.93 -35.43 24.23
C ARG A 331 -13.78 -36.51 23.54
N GLY A 332 -13.18 -37.68 23.34
CA GLY A 332 -13.82 -38.80 22.63
C GLY A 332 -13.85 -38.66 21.10
N GLU A 333 -13.34 -37.55 20.55
CA GLU A 333 -13.35 -37.27 19.13
C GLU A 333 -11.95 -37.37 18.52
N VAL A 334 -11.88 -37.71 17.23
CA VAL A 334 -10.59 -37.83 16.50
C VAL A 334 -9.63 -38.81 17.22
N ASN A 335 -10.20 -39.86 17.81
CA ASN A 335 -9.49 -40.86 18.63
C ASN A 335 -9.06 -42.11 17.85
N TYR A 336 -9.26 -42.14 16.53
CA TYR A 336 -8.79 -43.21 15.66
C TYR A 336 -8.21 -42.66 14.35
N SER A 337 -7.19 -43.34 13.85
CA SER A 337 -6.62 -43.09 12.52
C SER A 337 -7.18 -44.11 11.53
N ASN A 338 -7.48 -43.68 10.30
CA ASN A 338 -7.84 -44.58 9.20
C ASN A 338 -6.60 -45.29 8.60
N ASN A 339 -5.41 -45.09 9.18
CA ASN A 339 -4.20 -45.74 8.71
C ASN A 339 -4.22 -47.24 9.10
N PRO A 340 -4.19 -48.18 8.14
CA PRO A 340 -4.27 -49.63 8.40
C PRO A 340 -3.06 -50.21 9.15
N THR A 341 -2.03 -49.40 9.44
CA THR A 341 -0.84 -49.80 10.20
C THR A 341 -1.04 -49.94 11.72
N PHE A 342 -2.28 -49.89 12.21
CA PHE A 342 -2.60 -50.06 13.63
C PHE A 342 -2.39 -51.50 14.15
N LEU A 343 -2.26 -52.50 13.28
CA LEU A 343 -1.99 -53.89 13.69
C LEU A 343 -0.49 -54.09 13.99
N LYS A 344 -0.17 -54.90 15.01
CA LYS A 344 1.23 -55.24 15.31
C LYS A 344 1.83 -56.04 14.13
N TYR A 345 3.02 -55.64 13.70
CA TYR A 345 3.75 -56.33 12.64
C TYR A 345 4.00 -57.81 12.99
N ASN A 346 3.97 -58.67 11.97
CA ASN A 346 4.23 -60.12 12.04
C ASN A 346 3.23 -60.97 12.85
N GLN A 347 1.93 -60.62 12.77
CA GLN A 347 0.86 -61.49 13.27
C GLN A 347 0.39 -62.48 12.22
N LYS A 348 0.03 -63.69 12.65
CA LYS A 348 -0.61 -64.70 11.81
C LYS A 348 -1.93 -64.15 11.26
N GLN A 349 -2.00 -63.99 9.94
CA GLN A 349 -3.23 -63.62 9.24
C GLN A 349 -4.10 -64.88 9.08
N LEU A 350 -5.42 -64.71 9.11
CA LEU A 350 -6.32 -65.81 8.78
C LEU A 350 -6.18 -66.10 7.28
N ASN A 351 -5.67 -67.28 6.96
CA ASN A 351 -5.64 -67.78 5.58
C ASN A 351 -6.96 -68.51 5.33
N PHE A 352 -7.85 -67.92 4.54
CA PHE A 352 -9.12 -68.55 4.17
C PHE A 352 -8.92 -69.42 2.92
N THR A 353 -9.22 -70.71 3.01
CA THR A 353 -9.39 -71.60 1.85
C THR A 353 -10.87 -72.02 1.78
N SER A 354 -11.64 -71.38 0.89
CA SER A 354 -13.08 -71.59 0.60
C SER A 354 -14.13 -70.97 1.57
N SER A 355 -15.41 -71.20 1.24
CA SER A 355 -16.58 -70.31 1.36
C SER A 355 -17.08 -69.95 2.78
N HIS A 356 -17.10 -68.64 3.03
CA HIS A 356 -17.96 -67.81 3.90
C HIS A 356 -18.32 -68.28 5.32
N VAL A 357 -17.40 -68.03 6.26
CA VAL A 357 -17.75 -67.49 7.59
C VAL A 357 -16.81 -66.30 7.85
N PHE A 358 -17.36 -65.11 8.06
CA PHE A 358 -16.58 -63.95 8.49
C PHE A 358 -16.27 -64.10 9.98
N GLU A 359 -15.15 -64.74 10.30
CA GLU A 359 -14.62 -64.80 11.66
C GLU A 359 -13.54 -63.73 11.84
N GLU A 360 -13.77 -62.80 12.77
CA GLU A 360 -12.73 -61.85 13.18
C GLU A 360 -11.71 -62.59 14.05
N ASN A 361 -10.43 -62.59 13.65
CA ASN A 361 -9.38 -63.30 14.40
C ASN A 361 -9.33 -62.79 15.86
N PRO A 362 -9.69 -63.61 16.86
CA PRO A 362 -9.80 -63.18 18.25
C PRO A 362 -8.44 -62.86 18.89
N THR A 363 -7.33 -63.22 18.22
CA THR A 363 -5.96 -63.01 18.70
C THR A 363 -5.23 -61.85 18.02
N ARG A 364 -5.91 -61.05 17.18
CA ARG A 364 -5.32 -59.86 16.56
C ARG A 364 -5.00 -58.81 17.61
N LEU A 365 -3.72 -58.48 17.78
CA LEU A 365 -3.27 -57.43 18.70
C LEU A 365 -3.03 -56.12 17.95
N ILE A 366 -3.53 -55.03 18.54
CA ILE A 366 -3.26 -53.66 18.08
C ILE A 366 -1.85 -53.26 18.52
N LYS A 367 -1.10 -52.56 17.66
CA LYS A 367 0.17 -51.95 18.01
C LYS A 367 -0.08 -50.83 19.02
N ASN A 368 0.35 -51.04 20.26
CA ASN A 368 0.31 -49.99 21.26
C ASN A 368 1.40 -48.94 20.97
N THR A 369 1.00 -47.67 20.87
CA THR A 369 1.88 -46.52 20.69
C THR A 369 2.07 -45.72 21.98
N VAL A 370 1.41 -46.11 23.08
CA VAL A 370 1.57 -45.50 24.40
C VAL A 370 2.89 -45.97 25.01
N SER A 371 3.76 -45.04 25.35
CA SER A 371 5.00 -45.29 26.08
C SER A 371 4.80 -45.06 27.58
N SER A 372 5.58 -45.75 28.41
CA SER A 372 5.65 -45.48 29.85
C SER A 372 6.94 -44.73 30.17
N SER A 373 6.93 -43.98 31.27
CA SER A 373 8.11 -43.27 31.79
C SER A 373 9.07 -44.18 32.58
N ARG A 374 8.75 -45.47 32.74
CA ARG A 374 9.53 -46.44 33.54
C ARG A 374 10.08 -47.53 32.64
N ALA A 375 11.39 -47.77 32.70
CA ALA A 375 12.02 -48.87 31.99
C ALA A 375 11.40 -50.22 32.40
N GLY A 376 11.06 -51.06 31.43
CA GLY A 376 10.50 -52.41 31.66
C GLY A 376 8.99 -52.47 31.91
N TYR A 377 8.27 -51.34 31.94
CA TYR A 377 6.81 -51.32 32.11
C TYR A 377 6.09 -51.02 30.79
N ALA A 378 5.22 -51.92 30.33
CA ALA A 378 4.35 -51.68 29.19
C ALA A 378 3.05 -51.01 29.67
N ALA A 379 2.81 -49.77 29.27
CA ALA A 379 1.57 -49.08 29.57
C ALA A 379 0.38 -49.76 28.87
N ASN A 380 -0.80 -49.74 29.50
CA ASN A 380 -2.03 -50.24 28.90
C ASN A 380 -2.36 -49.46 27.61
N PHE A 381 -3.02 -50.14 26.67
CA PHE A 381 -3.46 -49.50 25.44
C PHE A 381 -4.44 -48.36 25.74
N LYS A 382 -4.19 -47.20 25.15
CA LYS A 382 -5.11 -46.06 25.11
C LYS A 382 -5.27 -45.58 23.67
N ARG A 383 -6.46 -45.10 23.34
CA ARG A 383 -6.72 -44.48 22.04
C ARG A 383 -6.06 -43.10 22.02
N GLN A 384 -5.14 -42.92 21.08
CA GLN A 384 -4.44 -41.65 20.86
C GLN A 384 -4.12 -41.47 19.38
N VAL A 385 -4.14 -40.23 18.90
CA VAL A 385 -3.85 -39.88 17.50
C VAL A 385 -2.88 -38.72 17.44
N TYR A 386 -2.00 -38.72 16.44
CA TYR A 386 -1.14 -37.58 16.13
C TYR A 386 -1.77 -36.74 15.02
N ILE A 387 -2.06 -35.48 15.32
CA ILE A 387 -2.61 -34.52 14.36
C ILE A 387 -1.44 -33.73 13.77
N SER A 388 -1.18 -33.91 12.47
CA SER A 388 -0.10 -33.22 11.75
C SER A 388 -0.59 -32.20 10.72
N LYS A 389 -1.80 -32.42 10.18
CA LYS A 389 -2.40 -31.58 9.15
C LYS A 389 -3.88 -31.42 9.39
N ILE A 390 -4.40 -30.25 9.05
CA ILE A 390 -5.81 -29.91 9.12
C ILE A 390 -6.23 -29.43 7.74
N ALA A 391 -7.12 -30.17 7.10
CA ALA A 391 -7.67 -29.83 5.80
C ALA A 391 -9.00 -29.07 5.99
N VAL A 392 -9.13 -27.96 5.28
CA VAL A 392 -10.34 -27.13 5.25
C VAL A 392 -11.05 -27.38 3.91
N TYR A 393 -12.35 -27.63 3.97
CA TYR A 393 -13.17 -27.96 2.81
C TYR A 393 -14.31 -26.96 2.66
N ASP A 394 -14.76 -26.74 1.42
CA ASP A 394 -16.00 -26.02 1.13
C ASP A 394 -17.25 -26.89 1.37
N ASP A 395 -18.44 -26.34 1.15
CA ASP A 395 -19.72 -27.05 1.30
C ASP A 395 -19.86 -28.26 0.34
N ASN A 396 -19.14 -28.25 -0.79
CA ASN A 396 -19.12 -29.32 -1.78
C ASN A 396 -18.03 -30.37 -1.51
N LYS A 397 -17.29 -30.23 -0.39
CA LYS A 397 -16.14 -31.07 -0.01
C LYS A 397 -14.93 -30.94 -0.93
N ASN A 398 -14.80 -29.83 -1.65
CA ASN A 398 -13.56 -29.47 -2.32
C ASN A 398 -12.56 -28.95 -1.28
N LEU A 399 -11.31 -29.37 -1.39
CA LEU A 399 -10.23 -28.91 -0.51
C LEU A 399 -9.87 -27.46 -0.85
N ILE A 400 -10.06 -26.55 0.10
CA ILE A 400 -9.72 -25.12 -0.06
C ILE A 400 -8.42 -24.73 0.64
N GLY A 401 -7.92 -25.55 1.57
CA GLY A 401 -6.63 -25.31 2.21
C GLY A 401 -6.15 -26.44 3.10
N ILE A 402 -4.84 -26.53 3.31
CA ILE A 402 -4.21 -27.45 4.26
C ILE A 402 -3.31 -26.65 5.19
N ALA A 403 -3.63 -26.65 6.48
CA ALA A 403 -2.73 -26.17 7.52
C ALA A 403 -1.84 -27.32 7.99
N THR A 404 -0.53 -27.17 7.80
CA THR A 404 0.46 -28.15 8.26
C THR A 404 1.10 -27.65 9.55
N LEU A 405 1.20 -28.53 10.55
CA LEU A 405 1.87 -28.23 11.81
C LEU A 405 3.36 -28.60 11.70
N PRO A 406 4.28 -27.78 12.24
CA PRO A 406 5.71 -28.08 12.21
C PRO A 406 6.06 -29.31 13.04
N ALA A 407 5.31 -29.56 14.12
CA ALA A 407 5.40 -30.76 14.94
C ALA A 407 3.99 -31.37 15.13
N PRO A 408 3.81 -32.69 14.93
CA PRO A 408 2.52 -33.33 15.18
C PRO A 408 2.11 -33.23 16.65
N VAL A 409 0.85 -32.89 16.90
CA VAL A 409 0.30 -32.81 18.26
C VAL A 409 -0.34 -34.15 18.64
N LEU A 410 0.11 -34.74 19.74
CA LEU A 410 -0.53 -35.92 20.33
C LEU A 410 -1.88 -35.51 20.95
N LYS A 411 -2.92 -36.25 20.60
CA LYS A 411 -4.27 -36.11 21.14
C LYS A 411 -4.69 -37.42 21.80
N GLU A 412 -4.82 -37.42 23.12
CA GLU A 412 -5.40 -38.54 23.88
C GLU A 412 -6.94 -38.45 23.91
N GLU A 413 -7.62 -39.57 24.18
CA GLU A 413 -9.08 -39.65 24.16
C GLU A 413 -9.77 -38.74 25.19
N ASP A 414 -9.15 -38.51 26.34
CA ASP A 414 -9.67 -37.69 27.46
C ASP A 414 -9.36 -36.19 27.34
N GLN A 415 -8.51 -35.79 26.40
CA GLN A 415 -8.10 -34.40 26.23
C GLN A 415 -9.10 -33.59 25.39
N ASP A 416 -8.94 -32.26 25.34
CA ASP A 416 -9.58 -31.36 24.38
C ASP A 416 -8.49 -30.55 23.69
N VAL A 417 -8.47 -30.51 22.36
CA VAL A 417 -7.50 -29.70 21.61
C VAL A 417 -8.23 -28.85 20.58
N SER A 418 -7.83 -27.60 20.46
CA SER A 418 -8.40 -26.66 19.49
C SER A 418 -7.29 -26.02 18.68
N PHE A 419 -7.41 -26.05 17.37
CA PHE A 419 -6.46 -25.44 16.45
C PHE A 419 -7.02 -24.13 15.92
N LYS A 420 -6.27 -23.05 16.11
CA LYS A 420 -6.62 -21.73 15.60
C LYS A 420 -5.99 -21.53 14.22
N LEU A 421 -6.81 -21.56 13.20
CA LEU A 421 -6.44 -21.29 11.81
C LEU A 421 -6.73 -19.81 11.52
N LYS A 422 -5.80 -19.12 10.85
CA LYS A 422 -5.99 -17.74 10.39
C LYS A 422 -5.73 -17.67 8.89
N ILE A 423 -6.62 -17.01 8.17
CA ILE A 423 -6.49 -16.73 6.75
C ILE A 423 -6.74 -15.24 6.56
N ASP A 424 -5.78 -14.56 5.93
CA ASP A 424 -5.92 -13.18 5.49
C ASP A 424 -6.70 -13.20 4.17
N MET A 425 -7.74 -12.37 4.06
CA MET A 425 -8.63 -12.27 2.89
C MET A 425 -8.38 -11.00 2.10
#